data_AF-A0A0B1P023-F1
#
_entry.id   AF-A0A0B1P023-F1
#
_cell.length_a   1.000
_cell.length_b   1.000
_cell.length_c   1.000
_cell.angle_alpha   90.00
_cell.angle_beta   90.00
_cell.angle_gamma   90.00
#
_symmetry.space_group_name_H-M   'P 1'
#
loop_
_entity.id
_entity.type
_entity.pdbx_description
1 polymer ?
#
loop_
_entity_poly.entity_id
_entity_poly.type
_entity_poly.pdbx_seq_one_letter_code
_entity_poly.pdbx_strand_id
1 'polypeptide(L)'
;MEDDIDMTKSIRSELMTIKDTFSMKEVPRDSLYIGAAGILPYAATSCSTIYIAWDINYAEENGVGYLLSPESAHQLLNIITPIQIGYGAIIISFLGAVHWGLEYAGFGGRHSYRRLKYGVIAPIIAWPTLLMPVETALISQFLAFNYMYFVDARATAEGWFPPWYSIYRFVLTFFVGASIVVSLISRGQIERPEQQQLKTLKEQANAGREAQFVNLESEEIMRREEQEMEDEEGESNGEDEESEINKETEEIDSNEEEENKEE
;
A
#
# COMPACT_ATOMS: atom_id res chain seq x y z
N MET A 1 -13.76 -18.93 -43.96
CA MET A 1 -12.46 -19.65 -44.02
C MET A 1 -11.36 -18.79 -44.65
N GLU A 2 -11.63 -17.94 -45.64
CA GLU A 2 -10.59 -17.04 -46.20
C GLU A 2 -10.14 -15.92 -45.25
N ASP A 3 -11.03 -15.32 -44.45
CA ASP A 3 -10.67 -14.30 -43.45
C ASP A 3 -9.75 -14.81 -42.33
N ASP A 4 -9.96 -16.04 -41.84
CA ASP A 4 -9.12 -16.63 -40.77
C ASP A 4 -7.69 -16.91 -41.26
N ILE A 5 -7.53 -17.25 -42.54
CA ILE A 5 -6.23 -17.52 -43.16
C ILE A 5 -5.42 -16.24 -43.37
N ASP A 6 -6.09 -15.11 -43.62
CA ASP A 6 -5.43 -13.81 -43.80
C ASP A 6 -5.04 -13.19 -42.45
N MET A 7 -5.91 -13.30 -41.45
CA MET A 7 -5.64 -12.84 -40.09
C MET A 7 -4.46 -13.59 -39.45
N THR A 8 -4.40 -14.91 -39.61
CA THR A 8 -3.27 -15.72 -39.10
C THR A 8 -1.96 -15.43 -39.82
N LYS A 9 -1.97 -15.08 -41.11
CA LYS A 9 -0.79 -14.61 -41.85
C LYS A 9 -0.33 -13.24 -41.38
N SER A 10 -1.26 -12.31 -41.16
CA SER A 10 -0.98 -10.97 -40.61
C SER A 10 -0.33 -11.08 -39.23
N ILE A 11 -0.95 -11.82 -38.30
CA ILE A 11 -0.42 -12.05 -36.94
C ILE A 11 0.96 -12.71 -37.02
N ARG A 12 1.17 -13.67 -37.93
CA ARG A 12 2.48 -14.32 -38.11
C ARG A 12 3.52 -13.35 -38.66
N SER A 13 3.16 -12.45 -39.58
CA SER A 13 4.05 -11.42 -40.12
C SER A 13 4.42 -10.40 -39.05
N GLU A 14 3.45 -9.95 -38.25
CA GLU A 14 3.68 -9.07 -37.10
C GLU A 14 4.57 -9.74 -36.06
N LEU A 15 4.30 -11.01 -35.72
CA LEU A 15 5.14 -11.79 -34.80
C LEU A 15 6.56 -11.98 -35.34
N MET A 16 6.74 -12.20 -36.64
CA MET A 16 8.07 -12.28 -37.26
C MET A 16 8.77 -10.92 -37.23
N THR A 17 8.05 -9.83 -37.50
CA THR A 17 8.61 -8.47 -37.44
C THR A 17 9.02 -8.10 -36.02
N ILE A 18 8.19 -8.42 -35.03
CA ILE A 18 8.49 -8.27 -33.60
C ILE A 18 9.70 -9.14 -33.26
N LYS A 19 9.69 -10.42 -33.64
CA LYS A 19 10.81 -11.33 -33.39
C LYS A 19 12.11 -10.86 -34.01
N ASP A 20 12.09 -10.33 -35.22
CA ASP A 20 13.28 -9.82 -35.91
C ASP A 20 13.75 -8.51 -35.28
N THR A 21 12.83 -7.64 -34.86
CA THR A 21 13.13 -6.40 -34.12
C THR A 21 13.70 -6.69 -32.72
N PHE A 22 13.22 -7.74 -32.05
CA PHE A 22 13.72 -8.21 -30.75
C PHE A 22 14.74 -9.34 -30.87
N SER A 23 15.25 -9.59 -32.07
CA SER A 23 16.20 -10.67 -32.32
C SER A 23 17.54 -10.31 -31.68
N MET A 24 17.82 -10.90 -30.51
CA MET A 24 19.10 -10.77 -29.82
C MET A 24 20.27 -11.47 -30.54
N LYS A 25 20.12 -11.83 -31.83
CA LYS A 25 21.18 -12.47 -32.62
C LYS A 25 22.41 -11.61 -32.80
N GLU A 26 22.26 -10.29 -32.79
CA GLU A 26 23.37 -9.34 -32.93
C GLU A 26 24.08 -9.04 -31.60
N VAL A 27 23.50 -9.47 -30.47
CA VAL A 27 24.10 -9.27 -29.15
C VAL A 27 25.21 -10.30 -28.94
N PRO A 28 26.42 -9.88 -28.52
CA PRO A 28 27.48 -10.82 -28.13
C PRO A 28 26.99 -11.79 -27.06
N ARG A 29 27.22 -13.10 -27.25
CA ARG A 29 26.73 -14.14 -26.34
C ARG A 29 27.23 -13.94 -24.92
N ASP A 30 28.47 -13.50 -24.76
CA ASP A 30 29.07 -13.25 -23.44
C ASP A 30 28.31 -12.17 -22.67
N SER A 31 27.93 -11.09 -23.34
CA SER A 31 27.11 -10.02 -22.74
C SER A 31 25.72 -10.51 -22.38
N LEU A 32 25.12 -11.38 -23.20
CA LEU A 32 23.80 -11.95 -22.93
C LEU A 32 23.79 -12.83 -21.68
N TYR A 33 24.79 -13.72 -21.52
CA TYR A 33 24.87 -14.58 -20.34
C TYR A 33 25.12 -13.78 -19.06
N ILE A 34 26.02 -12.79 -19.10
CA ILE A 34 26.31 -11.94 -17.94
C ILE A 34 25.10 -11.07 -17.59
N GLY A 35 24.40 -10.53 -18.60
CA GLY A 35 23.16 -9.78 -18.41
C GLY A 35 22.05 -10.63 -17.80
N ALA A 36 21.86 -11.86 -18.30
CA ALA A 36 20.89 -12.80 -17.77
C ALA A 36 21.22 -13.23 -16.33
N ALA A 37 22.50 -13.44 -16.01
CA ALA A 37 22.94 -13.72 -14.65
C ALA A 37 22.58 -12.56 -13.69
N GLY A 38 22.64 -11.32 -14.18
CA GLY A 38 22.20 -10.14 -13.43
C GLY A 38 20.69 -10.09 -13.14
N ILE A 39 19.85 -10.84 -13.85
CA ILE A 39 18.41 -10.93 -13.56
C ILE A 39 18.13 -11.96 -12.46
N LEU A 40 19.02 -12.92 -12.23
CA LEU A 40 18.76 -14.04 -11.31
C LEU A 40 18.39 -13.60 -9.89
N PRO A 41 19.08 -12.61 -9.26
CA PRO A 41 18.68 -12.17 -7.92
C PRO A 41 17.29 -11.52 -7.91
N TYR A 42 16.92 -10.80 -8.97
CA TYR A 42 15.57 -10.26 -9.12
C TYR A 42 14.52 -11.38 -9.22
N ALA A 43 14.73 -12.32 -10.13
CA ALA A 43 13.83 -13.45 -10.28
C ALA A 43 13.67 -14.24 -8.96
N ALA A 44 14.78 -14.53 -8.27
CA ALA A 44 14.78 -15.21 -7.00
C ALA A 44 14.00 -14.44 -5.93
N THR A 45 14.32 -13.15 -5.72
CA THR A 45 13.65 -12.31 -4.72
C THR A 45 12.15 -12.14 -5.01
N SER A 46 11.75 -11.93 -6.27
CA SER A 46 10.32 -11.84 -6.63
C SER A 46 9.59 -13.17 -6.46
N CYS A 47 10.17 -14.30 -6.90
CA CYS A 47 9.54 -15.61 -6.72
C CYS A 47 9.38 -15.97 -5.25
N SER A 48 10.42 -15.70 -4.43
CA SER A 48 10.33 -15.88 -2.99
C SER A 48 9.26 -14.99 -2.37
N THR A 49 9.14 -13.72 -2.82
CA THR A 49 8.11 -12.80 -2.32
C THR A 49 6.70 -13.27 -2.67
N ILE A 50 6.47 -13.75 -3.89
CA ILE A 50 5.18 -14.35 -4.30
C ILE A 50 4.86 -15.55 -3.42
N TYR A 51 5.84 -16.44 -3.23
CA TYR A 51 5.65 -17.66 -2.46
C TYR A 51 5.29 -17.36 -1.00
N ILE A 52 6.01 -16.42 -0.37
CA ILE A 52 5.71 -16.01 1.00
C ILE A 52 4.35 -15.32 1.09
N ALA A 53 3.99 -14.50 0.10
CA ALA A 53 2.66 -13.88 0.04
C ALA A 53 1.55 -14.93 -0.01
N TRP A 54 1.73 -15.95 -0.84
CA TRP A 54 0.78 -17.05 -0.95
C TRP A 54 0.68 -17.84 0.35
N ASP A 55 1.80 -18.17 1.01
CA ASP A 55 1.81 -18.92 2.26
C ASP A 55 1.15 -18.14 3.42
N ILE A 56 1.33 -16.82 3.47
CA ILE A 56 0.65 -15.95 4.44
C ILE A 56 -0.87 -15.93 4.22
N ASN A 57 -1.33 -15.80 2.96
CA ASN A 57 -2.76 -15.84 2.66
C ASN A 57 -3.37 -17.21 2.98
N TYR A 58 -2.64 -18.30 2.69
CA TYR A 58 -3.07 -19.65 3.03
C TYR A 58 -3.17 -19.87 4.55
N ALA A 59 -2.23 -19.32 5.32
CA ALA A 59 -2.24 -19.37 6.78
C ALA A 59 -3.43 -18.60 7.38
N GLU A 60 -3.86 -17.50 6.77
CA GLU A 60 -5.01 -16.71 7.22
C GLU A 60 -6.33 -17.47 7.05
N GLU A 61 -6.46 -18.27 5.98
CA GLU A 61 -7.66 -19.08 5.72
C GLU A 61 -7.72 -20.37 6.56
N ASN A 62 -6.57 -21.00 6.82
CA ASN A 62 -6.51 -22.34 7.44
C ASN A 62 -5.95 -22.33 8.89
N GLY A 63 -5.52 -21.18 9.41
CA GLY A 63 -4.97 -21.01 10.76
C GLY A 63 -3.55 -21.54 10.96
N VAL A 64 -2.98 -22.26 9.98
CA VAL A 64 -1.60 -22.76 9.95
C VAL A 64 -0.99 -22.54 8.57
N GLY A 65 0.26 -22.06 8.52
CA GLY A 65 1.01 -21.93 7.27
C GLY A 65 1.34 -23.30 6.68
N TYR A 66 1.48 -23.39 5.36
CA TYR A 66 1.72 -24.66 4.68
C TYR A 66 3.15 -25.16 4.93
N LEU A 67 4.13 -24.24 4.88
CA LEU A 67 5.54 -24.56 5.11
C LEU A 67 6.26 -23.62 6.08
N LEU A 68 5.84 -22.35 6.21
CA LEU A 68 6.45 -21.40 7.15
C LEU A 68 5.45 -21.00 8.23
N SER A 69 5.93 -20.76 9.45
CA SER A 69 5.12 -20.07 10.45
C SER A 69 4.92 -18.61 10.03
N PRO A 70 3.79 -17.96 10.37
CA PRO A 70 3.55 -16.57 10.03
C PRO A 70 4.69 -15.63 10.49
N GLU A 71 5.27 -15.88 11.67
CA GLU A 71 6.39 -15.08 12.17
C GLU A 71 7.65 -15.26 11.30
N SER A 72 7.92 -16.49 10.86
CA SER A 72 9.07 -16.81 10.02
C SER A 72 8.93 -16.19 8.63
N ALA A 73 7.70 -16.20 8.07
CA ALA A 73 7.38 -15.59 6.78
C ALA A 73 7.64 -14.07 6.79
N HIS A 74 7.21 -13.37 7.83
CA HIS A 74 7.48 -11.94 7.99
C HIS A 74 8.98 -11.62 8.13
N GLN A 75 9.72 -12.42 8.92
CA GLN A 75 11.17 -12.25 9.05
C GLN A 75 11.89 -12.44 7.72
N LEU A 76 11.50 -13.45 6.94
CA LEU A 76 12.10 -13.73 5.64
C LEU A 76 11.86 -12.58 4.65
N LEU A 77 10.66 -12.01 4.63
CA LEU A 77 10.34 -10.84 3.81
C LEU A 77 11.20 -9.63 4.16
N ASN A 78 11.44 -9.39 5.45
CA ASN A 78 12.29 -8.28 5.93
C ASN A 78 13.76 -8.44 5.51
N ILE A 79 14.22 -9.65 5.22
CA ILE A 79 15.58 -9.91 4.73
C ILE A 79 15.65 -9.81 3.20
N ILE A 80 14.70 -10.42 2.49
CA ILE A 80 14.68 -10.49 1.02
C ILE A 80 14.51 -9.11 0.39
N THR A 81 13.70 -8.28 1.03
CA THR A 81 13.28 -6.99 0.51
C THR A 81 14.43 -5.98 0.38
N PRO A 82 15.23 -5.72 1.44
CA PRO A 82 16.43 -4.88 1.33
C PRO A 82 17.46 -5.44 0.36
N ILE A 83 17.53 -6.76 0.17
CA ILE A 83 18.41 -7.37 -0.82
C ILE A 83 17.97 -6.97 -2.24
N GLN A 84 16.67 -7.05 -2.56
CA GLN A 84 16.15 -6.65 -3.86
C GLN A 84 16.40 -5.16 -4.14
N ILE A 85 16.11 -4.28 -3.18
CA ILE A 85 16.33 -2.83 -3.31
C ILE A 85 17.83 -2.52 -3.41
N GLY A 86 18.65 -3.10 -2.53
CA GLY A 86 20.11 -2.94 -2.53
C GLY A 86 20.72 -3.33 -3.88
N TYR A 87 20.32 -4.48 -4.39
CA TYR A 87 20.77 -4.97 -5.68
C TYR A 87 20.33 -4.08 -6.84
N GLY A 88 19.10 -3.55 -6.80
CA GLY A 88 18.60 -2.58 -7.77
C GLY A 88 19.41 -1.30 -7.81
N ALA A 89 19.71 -0.73 -6.65
CA ALA A 89 20.51 0.48 -6.56
C ALA A 89 21.92 0.29 -7.13
N ILE A 90 22.52 -0.89 -6.90
CA ILE A 90 23.81 -1.27 -7.48
C ILE A 90 23.73 -1.33 -9.00
N ILE A 91 22.72 -2.01 -9.58
CA ILE A 91 22.58 -2.11 -11.04
C ILE A 91 22.36 -0.74 -11.68
N ILE A 92 21.51 0.11 -11.09
CA ILE A 92 21.27 1.47 -11.60
C ILE A 92 22.58 2.27 -11.58
N SER A 93 23.39 2.13 -10.54
CA SER A 93 24.71 2.79 -10.45
C SER A 93 25.66 2.30 -11.55
N PHE A 94 25.71 0.97 -11.78
CA PHE A 94 26.51 0.39 -12.86
C PHE A 94 26.05 0.83 -14.24
N LEU A 95 24.75 0.98 -14.46
CA LEU A 95 24.19 1.51 -15.70
C LEU A 95 24.77 2.88 -16.06
N GLY A 96 24.82 3.78 -15.08
CA GLY A 96 25.50 5.06 -15.25
C GLY A 96 26.98 4.90 -15.57
N ALA A 97 27.68 3.99 -14.89
CA ALA A 97 29.11 3.76 -15.09
C ALA A 97 29.47 3.27 -16.51
N VAL A 98 28.55 2.60 -17.21
CA VAL A 98 28.76 2.21 -18.62
C VAL A 98 29.00 3.44 -19.51
N HIS A 99 28.33 4.56 -19.22
CA HIS A 99 28.53 5.81 -19.96
C HIS A 99 29.96 6.35 -19.80
N TRP A 100 30.55 6.21 -18.61
CA TRP A 100 31.96 6.55 -18.39
C TRP A 100 32.89 5.62 -19.15
N GLY A 101 32.66 4.30 -19.04
CA GLY A 101 33.49 3.29 -19.70
C GLY A 101 33.58 3.50 -21.21
N LEU A 102 32.45 3.76 -21.86
CA LEU A 102 32.40 3.99 -23.30
C LEU A 102 32.91 5.37 -23.74
N GLU A 103 32.75 6.41 -22.91
CA GLU A 103 33.37 7.73 -23.15
C GLU A 103 34.90 7.61 -23.13
N TYR A 104 35.46 6.93 -22.14
CA TYR A 104 36.91 6.71 -22.04
C TYR A 104 37.44 5.78 -23.13
N ALA A 105 36.63 4.82 -23.59
CA ALA A 105 36.94 4.00 -24.76
C ALA A 105 36.86 4.77 -26.09
N GLY A 106 36.30 5.98 -26.10
CA GLY A 106 36.12 6.81 -27.30
C GLY A 106 35.04 6.29 -28.26
N PHE A 107 34.16 5.39 -27.82
CA PHE A 107 33.12 4.82 -28.66
C PHE A 107 32.04 5.86 -28.96
N GLY A 108 31.73 6.07 -30.24
CA GLY A 108 30.75 7.06 -30.69
C GLY A 108 31.26 8.51 -30.65
N GLY A 109 32.57 8.71 -30.46
CA GLY A 109 33.18 10.03 -30.29
C GLY A 109 33.27 10.47 -28.84
N ARG A 110 33.99 11.58 -28.59
CA ARG A 110 34.14 12.17 -27.25
C ARG A 110 33.10 13.24 -27.03
N HIS A 111 32.14 12.97 -26.14
CA HIS A 111 31.06 13.88 -25.76
C HIS A 111 31.26 14.52 -24.39
N SER A 112 32.37 14.16 -23.72
CA SER A 112 32.87 14.74 -22.47
C SER A 112 31.77 14.82 -21.41
N TYR A 113 31.58 15.99 -20.78
CA TYR A 113 30.59 16.21 -19.73
C TYR A 113 29.15 15.77 -20.08
N ARG A 114 28.74 15.83 -21.36
CA ARG A 114 27.36 15.50 -21.76
C ARG A 114 27.03 14.03 -21.53
N ARG A 115 28.02 13.14 -21.70
CA ARG A 115 27.89 11.70 -21.46
C ARG A 115 28.24 11.34 -20.02
N LEU A 116 29.28 11.97 -19.46
CA LEU A 116 29.76 11.67 -18.11
C LEU A 116 28.72 11.99 -17.02
N LYS A 117 27.84 12.98 -17.23
CA LYS A 117 26.78 13.30 -16.25
C LYS A 117 25.88 12.11 -15.91
N TYR A 118 25.60 11.21 -16.86
CA TYR A 118 24.71 10.08 -16.62
C TYR A 118 25.31 9.06 -15.65
N GLY A 119 26.64 8.95 -15.61
CA GLY A 119 27.32 8.13 -14.60
C GLY A 119 27.25 8.68 -13.18
N VAL A 120 26.97 9.97 -13.01
CA VAL A 120 26.73 10.60 -11.69
C VAL A 120 25.24 10.60 -11.34
N ILE A 121 24.37 10.90 -12.32
CA ILE A 121 22.92 10.98 -12.12
C ILE A 121 22.35 9.64 -11.66
N ALA A 122 22.80 8.53 -12.27
CA ALA A 122 22.27 7.21 -11.94
C ALA A 122 22.46 6.82 -10.46
N PRO A 123 23.68 6.88 -9.86
CA PRO A 123 23.85 6.62 -8.43
C PRO A 123 23.17 7.65 -7.53
N ILE A 124 23.07 8.93 -7.94
CA ILE A 124 22.33 9.95 -7.18
C ILE A 124 20.84 9.62 -7.09
N ILE A 125 20.25 9.05 -8.13
CA ILE A 125 18.85 8.59 -8.12
C ILE A 125 18.73 7.27 -7.34
N ALA A 126 19.69 6.37 -7.48
CA ALA A 126 19.67 5.05 -6.87
C ALA A 126 19.83 5.09 -5.35
N TRP A 127 20.77 5.89 -4.84
CA TRP A 127 21.16 5.88 -3.43
C TRP A 127 20.00 6.23 -2.47
N PRO A 128 19.18 7.28 -2.70
CA PRO A 128 18.06 7.61 -1.85
C PRO A 128 17.03 6.48 -1.72
N THR A 129 16.89 5.62 -2.74
CA THR A 129 15.93 4.51 -2.70
C THR A 129 16.25 3.49 -1.60
N LEU A 130 17.50 3.45 -1.12
CA LEU A 130 17.91 2.58 -0.01
C LEU A 130 17.38 3.05 1.36
N LEU A 131 17.00 4.33 1.46
CA LEU A 131 16.51 4.95 2.69
C LEU A 131 14.98 5.10 2.71
N MET A 132 14.32 4.77 1.60
CA MET A 132 12.88 4.90 1.42
C MET A 132 12.13 3.69 1.99
N PRO A 133 10.86 3.87 2.40
CA PRO A 133 9.93 2.75 2.59
C PRO A 133 9.88 1.87 1.35
N VAL A 134 9.70 0.58 1.54
CA VAL A 134 9.95 -0.42 0.50
C VAL A 134 9.09 -0.20 -0.74
N GLU A 135 7.82 0.15 -0.58
CA GLU A 135 6.87 0.38 -1.68
C GLU A 135 7.39 1.54 -2.54
N THR A 136 7.73 2.65 -1.87
CA THR A 136 8.26 3.84 -2.54
C THR A 136 9.64 3.62 -3.15
N ALA A 137 10.48 2.78 -2.53
CA ALA A 137 11.78 2.38 -3.04
C ALA A 137 11.63 1.57 -4.33
N LEU A 138 10.77 0.56 -4.34
CA LEU A 138 10.49 -0.29 -5.50
C LEU A 138 9.89 0.52 -6.66
N ILE A 139 8.93 1.41 -6.39
CA ILE A 139 8.35 2.31 -7.41
C ILE A 139 9.43 3.23 -7.98
N SER A 140 10.22 3.86 -7.10
CA SER A 140 11.29 4.77 -7.52
C SER A 140 12.35 4.06 -8.36
N GLN A 141 12.73 2.84 -7.98
CA GLN A 141 13.67 2.02 -8.76
C GLN A 141 13.08 1.59 -10.10
N PHE A 142 11.80 1.19 -10.15
CA PHE A 142 11.12 0.90 -11.40
C PHE A 142 11.18 2.10 -12.35
N LEU A 143 10.85 3.30 -11.85
CA LEU A 143 10.95 4.53 -12.63
C LEU A 143 12.39 4.84 -13.04
N ALA A 144 13.37 4.64 -12.15
CA ALA A 144 14.78 4.87 -12.44
C ALA A 144 15.32 3.92 -13.53
N PHE A 145 14.95 2.63 -13.50
CA PHE A 145 15.29 1.68 -14.56
C PHE A 145 14.69 2.07 -15.92
N ASN A 146 13.42 2.48 -15.93
CA ASN A 146 12.77 2.96 -17.15
C ASN A 146 13.43 4.25 -17.66
N TYR A 147 13.71 5.21 -16.78
CA TYR A 147 14.41 6.44 -17.11
C TYR A 147 15.79 6.15 -17.71
N MET A 148 16.59 5.29 -17.08
CA MET A 148 17.90 4.90 -17.60
C MET A 148 17.79 4.18 -18.93
N TYR A 149 16.78 3.31 -19.13
CA TYR A 149 16.51 2.72 -20.44
C TYR A 149 16.25 3.79 -21.51
N PHE A 150 15.44 4.82 -21.22
CA PHE A 150 15.21 5.90 -22.19
C PHE A 150 16.49 6.69 -22.50
N VAL A 151 17.32 6.95 -21.48
CA VAL A 151 18.63 7.59 -21.66
C VAL A 151 19.52 6.73 -22.56
N ASP A 152 19.59 5.42 -22.33
CA ASP A 152 20.39 4.48 -23.09
C ASP A 152 19.88 4.31 -24.53
N ALA A 153 18.55 4.24 -24.72
CA ALA A 153 17.92 4.16 -26.03
C ALA A 153 18.20 5.43 -26.85
N ARG A 154 18.09 6.60 -26.23
CA ARG A 154 18.44 7.88 -26.87
C ARG A 154 19.93 7.95 -27.19
N ALA A 155 20.79 7.55 -26.27
CA ALA A 155 22.23 7.53 -26.50
C ALA A 155 22.62 6.55 -27.62
N THR A 156 21.89 5.44 -27.75
CA THR A 156 22.03 4.50 -28.89
C THR A 156 21.61 5.15 -30.20
N ALA A 157 20.48 5.87 -30.22
CA ALA A 157 20.01 6.59 -31.41
C ALA A 157 20.97 7.74 -31.83
N GLU A 158 21.62 8.38 -30.85
CA GLU A 158 22.66 9.40 -31.08
C GLU A 158 24.04 8.79 -31.45
N GLY A 159 24.15 7.46 -31.54
CA GLY A 159 25.36 6.74 -31.95
C GLY A 159 26.43 6.59 -30.86
N TRP A 160 26.09 6.86 -29.60
CA TRP A 160 27.02 6.74 -28.47
C TRP A 160 27.14 5.30 -27.98
N PHE A 161 26.18 4.44 -28.32
CA PHE A 161 26.16 3.02 -28.00
C PHE A 161 25.99 2.18 -29.27
N PRO A 162 26.41 0.91 -29.26
CA PRO A 162 26.11 -0.01 -30.36
C PRO A 162 24.59 -0.16 -30.57
N PRO A 163 24.11 -0.32 -31.82
CA PRO A 163 22.67 -0.43 -32.12
C PRO A 163 21.93 -1.51 -31.32
N TRP A 164 22.60 -2.65 -31.08
CA TRP A 164 22.04 -3.78 -30.33
C TRP A 164 21.84 -3.48 -28.83
N TYR A 165 22.51 -2.46 -28.29
CA TYR A 165 22.49 -2.17 -26.85
C TYR A 165 21.09 -1.77 -26.36
N SER A 166 20.35 -0.99 -27.14
CA SER A 166 18.99 -0.55 -26.78
C SER A 166 18.02 -1.74 -26.64
N ILE A 167 18.03 -2.69 -27.59
CA ILE A 167 17.18 -3.89 -27.54
C ILE A 167 17.58 -4.78 -26.37
N TYR A 168 18.88 -5.02 -26.21
CA TYR A 168 19.41 -5.76 -25.06
C TYR A 168 18.93 -5.13 -23.75
N ARG A 169 18.99 -3.81 -23.64
CA ARG A 169 18.64 -3.12 -22.40
C ARG A 169 17.15 -3.07 -22.14
N PHE A 170 16.33 -2.98 -23.18
CA PHE A 170 14.88 -3.15 -23.09
C PHE A 170 14.52 -4.50 -22.47
N VAL A 171 15.09 -5.60 -22.98
CA VAL A 171 14.79 -6.95 -22.46
C VAL A 171 15.18 -7.08 -20.99
N LEU A 172 16.37 -6.62 -20.60
CA LEU A 172 16.79 -6.68 -19.20
C LEU A 172 15.91 -5.82 -18.29
N THR A 173 15.62 -4.58 -18.70
CA THR A 173 14.76 -3.67 -17.94
C THR A 173 13.34 -4.20 -17.84
N PHE A 174 12.84 -4.89 -18.86
CA PHE A 174 11.53 -5.52 -18.83
C PHE A 174 11.45 -6.62 -17.78
N PHE A 175 12.42 -7.55 -17.73
CA PHE A 175 12.43 -8.62 -16.72
C PHE A 175 12.62 -8.08 -15.29
N VAL A 176 13.53 -7.12 -15.10
CA VAL A 176 13.71 -6.46 -13.81
C VAL A 176 12.45 -5.70 -13.39
N GLY A 177 11.86 -4.95 -14.32
CA GLY A 177 10.62 -4.20 -14.09
C GLY A 177 9.45 -5.11 -13.74
N ALA A 178 9.27 -6.21 -14.47
CA ALA A 178 8.25 -7.22 -14.18
C ALA A 178 8.47 -7.84 -12.78
N SER A 179 9.70 -8.20 -12.43
CA SER A 179 10.04 -8.70 -11.10
C SER A 179 9.72 -7.70 -9.99
N ILE A 180 10.01 -6.41 -10.18
CA ILE A 180 9.65 -5.35 -9.23
C ILE A 180 8.13 -5.21 -9.09
N VAL A 181 7.40 -5.17 -10.20
CA VAL A 181 5.93 -5.06 -10.20
C VAL A 181 5.30 -6.25 -9.49
N VAL A 182 5.79 -7.46 -9.75
CA VAL A 182 5.35 -8.68 -9.08
C VAL A 182 5.61 -8.59 -7.57
N SER A 183 6.82 -8.23 -7.14
CA SER A 183 7.12 -8.01 -5.72
C SER A 183 6.19 -6.98 -5.08
N LEU A 184 5.86 -5.90 -5.80
CA LEU A 184 4.99 -4.83 -5.32
C LEU A 184 3.54 -5.30 -5.15
N ILE A 185 3.00 -6.03 -6.13
CA ILE A 185 1.65 -6.60 -6.06
C ILE A 185 1.56 -7.61 -4.91
N SER A 186 2.52 -8.53 -4.82
CA SER A 186 2.56 -9.54 -3.75
C SER A 186 2.64 -8.89 -2.37
N ARG A 187 3.45 -7.85 -2.19
CA ARG A 187 3.53 -7.12 -0.91
C ARG A 187 2.28 -6.33 -0.60
N GLY A 188 1.63 -5.74 -1.60
CA GLY A 188 0.32 -5.09 -1.46
C GLY A 188 -0.77 -6.03 -0.92
N GLN A 189 -0.62 -7.35 -1.07
CA GLN A 189 -1.53 -8.34 -0.48
C GLN A 189 -1.19 -8.68 0.99
N ILE A 190 0.08 -8.52 1.40
CA ILE A 190 0.60 -8.95 2.71
C ILE A 190 0.58 -7.82 3.77
N GLU A 191 0.78 -6.55 3.37
CA GLU A 191 0.94 -5.45 4.33
C GLU A 191 -0.36 -5.06 5.04
N ARG A 192 -0.72 -5.90 6.01
CA ARG A 192 -1.76 -5.71 7.00
C ARG A 192 -1.26 -5.29 8.40
N PRO A 193 0.02 -5.16 8.78
CA PRO A 193 0.36 -4.86 10.18
C PRO A 193 0.08 -3.41 10.60
N GLU A 194 0.42 -2.42 9.76
CA GLU A 194 0.13 -1.00 10.07
C GLU A 194 -1.37 -0.70 9.96
N GLN A 195 -2.07 -1.33 9.00
CA GLN A 195 -3.53 -1.28 8.92
C GLN A 195 -4.22 -2.06 10.03
N GLN A 196 -3.67 -3.17 10.53
CA GLN A 196 -4.21 -3.87 11.69
C GLN A 196 -4.07 -2.99 12.91
N GLN A 197 -2.91 -2.41 13.20
CA GLN A 197 -2.77 -1.45 14.29
C GLN A 197 -3.73 -0.26 14.13
N LEU A 198 -3.83 0.34 12.94
CA LEU A 198 -4.79 1.43 12.67
C LEU A 198 -6.25 0.98 12.80
N LYS A 199 -6.61 -0.25 12.42
CA LYS A 199 -7.94 -0.83 12.61
C LYS A 199 -8.20 -1.08 14.09
N THR A 200 -7.28 -1.70 14.82
CA THR A 200 -7.37 -1.94 16.26
C THR A 200 -7.46 -0.63 17.04
N LEU A 201 -6.70 0.40 16.67
CA LEU A 201 -6.79 1.74 17.27
C LEU A 201 -8.13 2.41 16.95
N LYS A 202 -8.62 2.32 15.71
CA LYS A 202 -9.95 2.82 15.33
C LYS A 202 -11.08 2.09 16.06
N GLU A 203 -10.93 0.78 16.22
CA GLU A 203 -11.91 -0.10 16.88
C GLU A 203 -11.93 0.17 18.39
N GLN A 204 -10.76 0.33 19.03
CA GLN A 204 -10.67 0.80 20.42
C GLN A 204 -11.24 2.20 20.60
N ALA A 205 -10.98 3.12 19.67
CA ALA A 205 -11.52 4.49 19.71
C ALA A 205 -13.04 4.53 19.49
N ASN A 206 -13.58 3.67 18.63
CA ASN A 206 -15.03 3.54 18.44
C ASN A 206 -15.69 2.87 19.64
N ALA A 207 -15.12 1.80 20.19
CA ALA A 207 -15.62 1.13 21.40
C ALA A 207 -15.62 2.08 22.61
N GLY A 208 -14.58 2.91 22.77
CA GLY A 208 -14.55 3.94 23.80
C GLY A 208 -15.63 5.01 23.62
N ARG A 209 -15.93 5.37 22.36
CA ARG A 209 -16.99 6.33 22.02
C ARG A 209 -18.39 5.76 22.26
N GLU A 210 -18.61 4.49 21.92
CA GLU A 210 -19.86 3.77 22.22
C GLU A 210 -20.08 3.65 23.73
N ALA A 211 -19.05 3.28 24.51
CA ALA A 211 -19.15 3.22 25.96
C ALA A 211 -19.47 4.59 26.59
N GLN A 212 -18.88 5.68 26.07
CA GLN A 212 -19.25 7.03 26.50
C GLN A 212 -20.70 7.37 26.18
N PHE A 213 -21.19 6.98 25.00
CA PHE A 213 -22.56 7.26 24.57
C PHE A 213 -23.58 6.53 25.45
N VAL A 214 -23.33 5.25 25.75
CA VAL A 214 -24.18 4.44 26.64
C VAL A 214 -24.20 4.97 28.06
N ASN A 215 -23.06 5.44 28.58
CA ASN A 215 -23.00 6.04 29.92
C ASN A 215 -23.79 7.36 29.98
N LEU A 216 -23.69 8.21 28.95
CA LEU A 216 -24.46 9.45 28.85
C LEU A 216 -25.96 9.20 28.74
N GLU A 217 -26.37 8.22 27.93
CA GLU A 217 -27.78 7.84 27.77
C GLU A 217 -28.34 7.27 29.08
N SER A 218 -27.55 6.45 29.79
CA SER A 218 -27.92 5.94 31.11
C SER A 218 -28.05 7.07 32.15
N GLU A 219 -27.17 8.07 32.11
CA GLU A 219 -27.24 9.23 32.99
C GLU A 219 -28.46 10.12 32.68
N GLU A 220 -28.80 10.31 31.41
CA GLU A 220 -30.03 11.00 31.02
C GLU A 220 -31.29 10.26 31.45
N ILE A 221 -31.32 8.92 31.31
CA ILE A 221 -32.45 8.10 31.78
C ILE A 221 -32.60 8.24 33.30
N MET A 222 -31.51 8.12 34.07
CA MET A 222 -31.58 8.29 35.52
C MET A 222 -32.05 9.68 35.92
N ARG A 223 -31.59 10.75 35.25
CA ARG A 223 -32.11 12.11 35.51
C ARG A 223 -33.59 12.24 35.19
N ARG A 224 -34.07 11.56 34.15
CA ARG A 224 -35.48 11.58 33.75
C ARG A 224 -36.35 10.82 34.75
N GLU A 225 -35.88 9.66 35.20
CA GLU A 225 -36.53 8.87 36.26
C GLU A 225 -36.52 9.62 37.60
N GLU A 226 -35.44 10.30 37.97
CA GLU A 226 -35.38 11.16 39.16
C GLU A 226 -36.37 12.33 39.07
N GLN A 227 -36.46 13.01 37.90
CA GLN A 227 -37.45 14.06 37.69
C GLN A 227 -38.89 13.54 37.73
N GLU A 228 -39.16 12.38 37.13
CA GLU A 228 -40.49 11.76 37.17
C GLU A 228 -40.88 11.38 38.60
N MET A 229 -39.94 10.86 39.42
CA MET A 229 -40.19 10.60 40.84
C MET A 229 -40.37 11.87 41.67
N GLU A 230 -39.60 12.93 41.42
CA GLU A 230 -39.78 14.23 42.09
C GLU A 230 -41.13 14.87 41.73
N ASP A 231 -41.57 14.76 40.47
CA ASP A 231 -42.87 15.26 40.02
C ASP A 231 -44.03 14.44 40.64
N GLU A 232 -43.93 13.11 40.72
CA GLU A 232 -44.92 12.25 41.39
C GLU A 232 -45.00 12.50 42.90
N GLU A 233 -43.86 12.68 43.59
CA GLU A 233 -43.84 13.06 45.02
C GLU A 233 -44.37 14.48 45.23
N GLY A 234 -44.14 15.40 44.29
CA GLY A 234 -44.69 16.75 44.30
C GLY A 234 -46.21 16.79 44.14
N GLU A 235 -46.77 16.00 43.21
CA GLU A 235 -48.21 15.85 43.01
C GLU A 235 -48.88 15.18 44.23
N SER A 236 -48.30 14.12 44.79
CA SER A 236 -48.81 13.46 45.99
C SER A 236 -48.86 14.41 47.19
N ASN A 237 -47.80 15.17 47.45
CA ASN A 237 -47.78 16.13 48.55
C ASN A 237 -48.74 17.32 48.31
N GLY A 238 -48.93 17.73 47.05
CA GLY A 238 -49.90 18.76 46.68
C GLY A 238 -51.36 18.32 46.86
N GLU A 239 -51.69 17.06 46.52
CA GLU A 239 -53.01 16.48 46.79
C GLU A 239 -53.29 16.32 48.29
N ASP A 240 -52.26 15.95 49.07
CA ASP A 240 -52.37 15.86 50.53
C ASP A 240 -52.61 17.25 51.17
N GLU A 241 -51.87 18.29 50.74
CA GLU A 241 -52.09 19.68 51.20
C GLU A 241 -53.46 20.24 50.79
N GLU A 242 -53.94 20.00 49.55
CA GLU A 242 -55.29 20.40 49.14
C GLU A 242 -56.38 19.67 49.93
N SER A 243 -56.14 18.42 50.33
CA SER A 243 -57.06 17.64 51.16
C SER A 243 -57.13 18.14 52.61
N GLU A 244 -56.03 18.66 53.16
CA GLU A 244 -56.00 19.27 54.50
C GLU A 244 -56.67 20.65 54.50
N ILE A 245 -56.42 21.48 53.47
CA ILE A 245 -57.05 22.79 53.33
C ILE A 245 -58.58 22.66 53.17
N ASN A 246 -59.07 21.69 52.38
CA ASN A 246 -60.51 21.46 52.26
C ASN A 246 -61.16 21.00 53.57
N LYS A 247 -60.46 20.19 54.39
CA LYS A 247 -60.97 19.79 55.72
C LYS A 247 -61.03 20.94 56.71
N GLU A 248 -60.01 21.81 56.73
CA GLU A 248 -60.04 23.03 57.56
C GLU A 248 -61.16 23.98 57.11
N THR A 249 -61.43 24.06 55.81
CA THR A 249 -62.51 24.91 55.27
C THR A 249 -63.91 24.35 55.62
N GLU A 250 -64.11 23.03 55.58
CA GLU A 250 -65.35 22.38 56.04
C GLU A 250 -65.56 22.46 57.57
N GLU A 251 -64.50 22.43 58.38
CA GLU A 251 -64.60 22.65 59.84
C GLU A 251 -64.95 24.10 60.20
N ILE A 252 -64.57 25.08 59.38
CA ILE A 252 -64.95 26.49 59.59
C ILE A 252 -66.42 26.71 59.21
N ASP A 253 -66.87 26.16 58.07
CA ASP A 253 -68.25 26.31 57.58
C ASP A 253 -69.27 25.60 58.50
N SER A 254 -68.88 24.47 59.11
CA SER A 254 -69.71 23.75 60.10
C SER A 254 -69.80 24.47 61.46
N ASN A 255 -68.78 25.21 61.87
CA ASN A 255 -68.84 26.06 63.08
C ASN A 255 -69.71 27.32 62.85
N GLU A 256 -69.69 27.93 61.66
CA GLU A 256 -70.58 29.07 61.33
C GLU A 256 -72.07 28.65 61.20
N GLU A 257 -72.37 27.41 60.82
CA GLU A 257 -73.74 26.87 60.82
C GLU A 257 -74.28 26.49 62.22
N GLU A 258 -73.41 26.17 63.18
CA GLU A 258 -73.82 25.98 64.59
C GLU A 258 -74.05 27.30 65.32
N GLU A 259 -73.28 28.36 65.01
CA GLU A 259 -73.45 29.67 65.64
C GLU A 259 -74.73 30.40 65.17
N ASN A 260 -75.24 30.11 63.96
CA ASN A 260 -76.51 30.65 63.44
C ASN A 260 -77.79 29.91 63.90
N LYS A 261 -77.68 28.88 64.76
CA LYS A 261 -78.84 28.18 65.35
C LYS A 261 -79.12 28.56 66.81
N GLU A 262 -78.32 29.45 67.41
CA GLU A 262 -78.50 29.92 68.79
C GLU A 262 -79.03 31.37 68.93
N GLU A 263 -79.45 32.03 67.84
CA GLU A 263 -80.25 33.29 67.87
C GLU A 263 -81.75 33.08 67.66
#